data_AF-A0AAC9N9W3-F1
#
_entry.id   AF-A0AAC9N9W3-F1
#
_cell.length_a   1.000
_cell.length_b   1.000
_cell.length_c   1.000
_cell.angle_alpha   90.00
_cell.angle_beta   90.00
_cell.angle_gamma   90.00
#
_symmetry.space_group_name_H-M   'P 1'
#
loop_
_entity.id
_entity.type
_entity.pdbx_description
1 polymer ?
#
loop_
_entity_poly.entity_id
_entity_poly.type
_entity_poly.pdbx_seq_one_letter_code
_entity_poly.pdbx_strand_id
1 'polypeptide(L)'
;MVDAANWLIENPTADLVTTNFAPATEERGPVDSAVVGYIPAPGAQEGIVYTLAKKEGDVAIRAEVAAQTDTASCPPLPDGSTYGAPGQG
;
A
#
# COMPACT_ATOMS: atom_id res chain seq x y z
N MET A 1 -18.52 1.52 -1.06
CA MET A 1 -17.13 2.04 -0.90
C MET A 1 -16.41 1.28 0.21
N VAL A 2 -16.93 1.26 1.44
CA VAL A 2 -16.36 0.49 2.56
C VAL A 2 -16.14 -0.99 2.20
N ASP A 3 -17.13 -1.63 1.57
CA ASP A 3 -16.99 -3.03 1.12
C ASP A 3 -15.84 -3.22 0.13
N ALA A 4 -15.66 -2.29 -0.81
CA ALA A 4 -14.56 -2.34 -1.77
C ALA A 4 -13.19 -2.13 -1.10
N ALA A 5 -13.11 -1.23 -0.12
CA ALA A 5 -11.90 -1.03 0.67
C ALA A 5 -11.55 -2.29 1.47
N ASN A 6 -12.53 -2.91 2.14
CA ASN A 6 -12.32 -4.14 2.89
C ASN A 6 -11.94 -5.31 2.00
N TRP A 7 -12.56 -5.45 0.83
CA TRP A 7 -12.17 -6.44 -0.15
C TRP A 7 -10.70 -6.26 -0.56
N LEU A 8 -10.25 -5.03 -0.81
CA LEU A 8 -8.85 -4.72 -1.15
C LEU A 8 -7.87 -4.97 0.00
N ILE A 9 -8.30 -4.80 1.25
CA ILE A 9 -7.50 -5.13 2.44
C ILE A 9 -7.30 -6.66 2.54
N GLU A 10 -8.35 -7.44 2.27
CA GLU A 10 -8.34 -8.90 2.36
C GLU A 10 -7.72 -9.58 1.13
N ASN A 11 -7.65 -8.87 0.00
CA ASN A 11 -7.14 -9.38 -1.28
C ASN A 11 -6.01 -8.47 -1.81
N PRO A 12 -4.81 -8.51 -1.20
CA PRO A 12 -3.65 -7.77 -1.71
C PRO A 12 -3.35 -8.14 -3.16
N THR A 13 -2.98 -7.14 -3.96
CA THR A 13 -2.56 -7.36 -5.36
C THR A 13 -1.14 -7.92 -5.40
N ALA A 14 -0.89 -8.93 -6.23
CA ALA A 14 0.43 -9.52 -6.45
C ALA A 14 1.11 -9.96 -5.14
N ASP A 15 2.44 -9.88 -5.05
CA ASP A 15 3.23 -10.24 -3.87
C ASP A 15 3.35 -9.06 -2.88
N LEU A 16 2.23 -8.41 -2.59
CA LEU A 16 2.18 -7.29 -1.66
C LEU A 16 1.44 -7.65 -0.37
N VAL A 17 1.75 -6.90 0.69
CA VAL A 17 1.12 -7.06 2.00
C VAL A 17 0.41 -5.75 2.34
N THR A 18 -0.85 -5.85 2.77
CA THR A 18 -1.60 -4.68 3.23
C THR A 18 -0.97 -4.08 4.48
N THR A 19 -0.88 -2.76 4.54
CA THR A 19 -0.46 -2.03 5.74
C THR A 19 -1.62 -1.70 6.67
N ASN A 20 -2.86 -1.96 6.25
CA ASN A 20 -4.04 -1.68 7.05
C ASN A 20 -4.14 -2.71 8.19
N PHE A 21 -3.99 -2.22 9.43
CA PHE A 21 -4.05 -3.03 10.65
C PHE A 21 -5.48 -3.31 11.14
N ALA A 22 -6.48 -2.69 10.52
CA ALA A 22 -7.89 -2.87 10.85
C ALA A 22 -8.78 -2.67 9.59
N PRO A 23 -9.99 -3.23 9.59
CA PRO A 23 -10.97 -2.99 8.53
C PRO A 23 -11.35 -1.51 8.42
N ALA A 24 -11.72 -1.10 7.21
CA ALA A 24 -12.39 0.16 6.96
C ALA A 24 -13.80 0.13 7.58
N THR A 25 -14.18 1.20 8.25
CA THR A 25 -15.52 1.41 8.81
C THR A 25 -16.01 2.81 8.48
N GLU A 26 -17.32 3.02 8.43
CA GLU A 26 -17.90 4.35 8.19
C GLU A 26 -17.56 5.35 9.31
N GLU A 27 -17.27 4.87 10.52
CA GLU A 27 -16.88 5.71 11.66
C GLU A 27 -15.42 6.17 11.64
N ARG A 28 -14.53 5.47 10.92
CA ARG A 28 -13.06 5.67 10.99
C ARG A 28 -12.47 6.48 9.83
N GLY A 29 -13.28 6.94 8.88
CA GLY A 29 -12.80 7.76 7.77
C GLY A 29 -13.93 8.38 6.94
N PRO A 30 -13.65 9.39 6.12
CA PRO A 30 -14.66 10.01 5.26
C PRO A 30 -15.32 8.94 4.37
N VAL A 31 -16.66 8.87 4.42
CA VAL A 31 -17.49 7.92 3.66
C VAL A 31 -17.30 8.03 2.14
N ASP A 32 -16.64 9.10 1.69
CA ASP A 32 -16.42 9.41 0.29
C ASP A 32 -15.03 8.98 -0.22
N SER A 33 -14.06 8.66 0.65
CA SER A 33 -12.74 8.18 0.22
C SER A 33 -12.03 7.27 1.24
N ALA A 34 -11.30 6.27 0.75
CA ALA A 34 -10.46 5.39 1.57
C ALA A 34 -9.08 5.20 0.95
N VAL A 35 -8.08 4.95 1.78
CA VAL A 35 -6.72 4.60 1.34
C VAL A 35 -6.39 3.20 1.82
N VAL A 36 -5.95 2.36 0.88
CA VAL A 36 -5.42 1.02 1.16
C VAL A 36 -3.97 1.00 0.68
N GLY A 37 -3.05 0.87 1.63
CA GLY A 37 -1.62 0.84 1.37
C GLY A 37 -1.12 -0.59 1.26
N TYR A 38 -0.21 -0.83 0.33
CA TYR A 38 0.49 -2.10 0.19
C TYR A 38 1.99 -1.86 0.21
N ILE A 39 2.68 -2.65 1.03
CA ILE A 39 4.14 -2.75 1.01
C ILE A 39 4.56 -4.02 0.28
N PRO A 40 5.78 -4.05 -0.28
CA PRO A 40 6.32 -5.27 -0.82
C PRO A 40 6.32 -6.38 0.23
N ALA A 41 5.97 -7.61 -0.17
CA ALA A 41 6.32 -8.77 0.65
C ALA A 41 7.84 -8.83 0.85
N PRO A 42 8.34 -9.51 1.90
CA PRO A 42 9.78 -9.70 2.08
C PRO A 42 10.43 -10.25 0.81
N GLY A 43 11.36 -9.47 0.22
CA GLY A 43 12.05 -9.81 -1.02
C GLY A 43 11.51 -9.15 -2.30
N ALA A 44 10.33 -8.52 -2.27
CA ALA A 44 9.80 -7.71 -3.36
C ALA A 44 10.29 -6.25 -3.26
N GLN A 45 10.34 -5.53 -4.39
CA GLN A 45 10.87 -4.16 -4.49
C GLN A 45 9.83 -3.13 -4.95
N GLU A 46 8.57 -3.52 -5.04
CA GLU A 46 7.48 -2.70 -5.58
C GLU A 46 6.40 -2.51 -4.52
N GLY A 47 5.93 -1.28 -4.34
CA GLY A 47 4.83 -0.93 -3.45
C GLY A 47 3.73 -0.22 -4.21
N ILE A 48 2.49 -0.31 -3.71
CA ILE A 48 1.34 0.32 -4.33
C ILE A 48 0.47 0.96 -3.26
N VAL A 49 -0.05 2.16 -3.54
CA VAL A 49 -1.11 2.78 -2.74
C VAL A 49 -2.35 2.91 -3.61
N TYR A 50 -3.47 2.37 -3.13
CA TYR A 50 -4.79 2.60 -3.73
C TYR A 50 -5.54 3.67 -2.95
N THR A 51 -5.94 4.72 -3.68
CA THR A 51 -6.89 5.72 -3.19
C THR A 51 -8.24 5.46 -3.85
N LEU A 52 -9.25 5.15 -3.04
CA LEU A 52 -10.62 4.92 -3.47
C LEU A 52 -11.41 6.20 -3.29
N ALA A 53 -12.27 6.52 -4.25
CA ALA A 53 -13.25 7.59 -4.17
C ALA A 53 -14.63 7.07 -4.55
N LYS A 54 -15.65 7.49 -3.79
CA LYS A 54 -17.05 7.15 -4.06
C LYS A 54 -17.50 7.80 -5.38
N LYS A 55 -18.18 7.02 -6.22
CA LYS A 55 -18.92 7.48 -7.39
C LYS A 55 -20.37 7.04 -7.28
N GLU A 56 -21.27 7.67 -8.03
CA GLU A 56 -22.69 7.34 -7.97
C GLU A 56 -22.90 5.89 -8.42
N GLY A 57 -23.30 5.02 -7.49
CA GLY A 57 -23.44 3.57 -7.72
C GLY A 57 -22.13 2.78 -7.80
N ASP A 58 -20.96 3.43 -7.77
CA ASP A 58 -19.68 2.83 -8.13
C ASP A 58 -18.50 3.33 -7.25
N VAL A 59 -17.30 2.81 -7.53
CA VAL A 59 -16.05 3.23 -6.88
C VAL A 59 -14.99 3.52 -7.94
N ALA A 60 -14.34 4.69 -7.86
CA ALA A 60 -13.15 4.98 -8.64
C ALA A 60 -11.90 4.66 -7.81
N ILE A 61 -10.86 4.10 -8.44
CA ILE A 61 -9.60 3.74 -7.79
C ILE A 61 -8.45 4.41 -8.53
N ARG A 62 -7.63 5.17 -7.80
CA ARG A 62 -6.33 5.66 -8.28
C ARG A 62 -5.24 4.80 -7.68
N ALA A 63 -4.39 4.23 -8.55
CA ALA A 63 -3.20 3.49 -8.15
C ALA A 63 -1.96 4.36 -8.28
N GLU A 64 -1.20 4.46 -7.20
CA GLU A 64 0.13 5.06 -7.18
C GLU A 64 1.13 3.93 -6.96
N VAL A 65 1.89 3.59 -8.00
CA VAL A 65 2.87 2.49 -8.00
C VAL A 65 4.26 3.09 -7.78
N ALA A 66 4.96 2.60 -6.77
CA ALA A 66 6.35 2.91 -6.51
C ALA A 66 7.18 1.66 -6.81
N ALA A 67 8.00 1.71 -7.86
CA ALA A 67 8.91 0.64 -8.24
C ALA A 67 10.35 1.17 -8.21
N GLN A 68 11.29 0.34 -7.75
CA GLN A 68 12.71 0.65 -7.92
C GLN A 68 13.07 0.66 -9.41
N THR A 69 13.79 1.69 -9.83
CA THR A 69 14.41 1.70 -11.15
C THR A 69 15.69 0.87 -11.12
N ASP A 70 16.15 0.43 -12.29
CA ASP A 70 17.45 -0.22 -12.48
C ASP A 70 18.64 0.62 -11.99
N THR A 71 18.46 1.94 -11.91
CA THR A 71 19.43 2.88 -11.36
C THR A 71 19.30 3.14 -9.86
N ALA A 72 18.33 2.54 -9.17
CA ALA A 72 18.13 2.77 -7.75
C ALA A 72 19.26 2.13 -6.92
N SER A 73 19.84 2.89 -6.00
CA SER A 73 20.90 2.42 -5.12
C SER A 73 20.67 2.88 -3.68
N CYS A 74 21.10 2.06 -2.74
CA CYS A 74 21.09 2.41 -1.32
C CYS A 74 22.42 3.10 -0.94
N PRO A 75 22.39 4.19 -0.14
CA PRO A 75 23.62 4.79 0.38
C PRO A 75 24.38 3.79 1.26
N PRO A 76 25.71 3.71 1.18
CA PRO A 76 26.48 2.75 1.98
C PRO A 76 26.23 2.94 3.48
N LEU A 77 26.08 1.83 4.20
CA LEU A 77 25.88 1.85 5.64
C LEU A 77 27.22 1.86 6.41
N PRO A 78 27.25 2.40 7.63
CA PRO A 78 28.39 2.24 8.53
C PRO A 78 28.71 0.78 8.83
N ASP A 79 29.97 0.50 9.15
CA ASP A 79 30.42 -0.84 9.51
C ASP A 79 29.56 -1.46 10.62
N GLY A 80 29.13 -2.71 10.41
CA GLY A 80 28.28 -3.45 11.33
C GLY A 80 26.78 -3.16 11.25
N SER A 81 26.35 -2.29 10.33
CA SER A 81 24.93 -1.97 10.12
C SER A 81 24.31 -2.83 9.00
N THR A 82 22.98 -3.00 9.05
CA THR A 82 22.18 -3.71 8.04
C THR A 82 21.00 -2.85 7.62
N TYR A 83 20.62 -2.89 6.34
CA TYR A 83 19.40 -2.21 5.89
C TYR A 83 18.17 -2.89 6.49
N GLY A 84 17.15 -2.09 6.83
CA GLY A 84 15.82 -2.61 7.06
C GLY A 84 15.23 -3.28 5.82
N ALA A 85 14.15 -4.03 6.00
CA ALA A 85 13.32 -4.47 4.88
C ALA A 85 12.79 -3.24 4.10
N PRO A 86 12.37 -3.39 2.83
CA PRO A 86 11.76 -2.30 2.08
C PRO A 86 10.71 -1.53 2.88
N GLY A 87 10.86 -0.20 2.98
CA GLY A 87 9.97 0.67 3.74
C GLY A 87 10.23 0.78 5.26
N GLN A 88 11.25 0.10 5.80
CA GLN A 88 11.55 0.10 7.24
C GLN A 88 12.71 1.02 7.67
N GLY A 89 13.41 1.67 6.73
CA GLY A 89 14.53 2.58 7.02
C GLY A 89 15.82 1.85 7.37
#